data_AF-A0A6P7SRW4-F1
#
_entry.id   AF-A0A6P7SRW4-F1
#
_cell.length_a   1.000
_cell.length_b   1.000
_cell.length_c   1.000
_cell.angle_alpha   90.00
_cell.angle_beta   90.00
_cell.angle_gamma   90.00
#
_symmetry.space_group_name_H-M   'P 1'
#
loop_
_entity.id
_entity.type
_entity.pdbx_description
1 polymer ?
#
loop_
_entity_poly.entity_id
_entity_poly.type
_entity_poly.pdbx_seq_one_letter_code
_entity_poly.pdbx_strand_id
1 'polypeptide(L)'
;MMDDEDILLDDEDPDGGSSEDNDDDELVDLAMEPEPSTTQEKQDAEEFPFEVFKTTEIVQLMVDCIKEVNSVVQIPATITRILLNHFNWDKERLMERYYDGDQDSLFSEAHVINPHRREVRPRKIPRSTSSQPPSGETLCEICLISKPTNDMTGLECGHRFCSQCWMEYLTTKVMDEGMGQTISCAAHGCDILVDDATVMSLVTDAKVRLKYQQIITNSFVECNRLLRWCPAPDCGYAVKVAHYDTKPVTCLCGHTFCFNCGENWHDPVKCKWLRKWIKKCDDDSETSNWIAANTKECPKCHVTIEKDGGCNHMVCKNQNCKADFCWVCLGPWEPHGSSWYNCNRFDEEEAKKARDAQEKSRAALQRYLFYCNRYMNHMQSLKFEHKLYALVKVKMEEMQQHNMSWIEVQFLKKAVDVLCQCRQTLMYTYVFAFYLKKNNQSIIFEENQKDLEIATEQLSEYLEREITSDMLADIKQKVQDKYRYCESRRKVLLDHVHEGYEKDLWEYQEC
;
A
#
# COMPACT_ATOMS: atom_id res chain seq x y z
N MET A 1 -26.42 -19.22 69.28
CA MET A 1 -25.71 -19.86 70.39
C MET A 1 -26.71 -20.78 71.05
N MET A 2 -26.74 -22.02 70.59
CA MET A 2 -27.52 -23.12 71.14
C MET A 2 -26.53 -24.29 71.20
N ASP A 3 -26.50 -24.89 72.38
CA ASP A 3 -25.42 -25.69 72.92
C ASP A 3 -25.32 -27.10 72.34
N ASP A 4 -24.09 -27.58 72.45
CA ASP A 4 -23.47 -28.88 72.15
C ASP A 4 -24.08 -30.07 72.94
N GLU A 5 -24.13 -31.27 72.31
CA GLU A 5 -23.41 -32.52 72.71
C GLU A 5 -24.31 -33.48 73.54
N ASP A 6 -24.38 -34.81 73.40
CA ASP A 6 -23.62 -35.82 72.66
C ASP A 6 -24.28 -37.24 72.82
N ILE A 7 -23.88 -38.20 71.94
CA ILE A 7 -23.51 -39.62 72.25
C ILE A 7 -24.53 -40.82 72.27
N LEU A 8 -24.35 -41.72 71.26
CA LEU A 8 -24.16 -43.22 71.24
C LEU A 8 -25.19 -44.22 70.63
N LEU A 9 -24.66 -45.00 69.66
CA LEU A 9 -24.73 -46.48 69.41
C LEU A 9 -26.07 -47.12 69.00
N ASP A 10 -26.18 -48.18 68.21
CA ASP A 10 -25.40 -48.89 67.16
C ASP A 10 -26.39 -49.94 66.57
N ASP A 11 -26.02 -50.59 65.47
CA ASP A 11 -26.57 -51.85 64.91
C ASP A 11 -27.89 -51.82 64.10
N GLU A 12 -27.78 -52.07 62.79
CA GLU A 12 -28.21 -53.34 62.14
C GLU A 12 -28.03 -53.26 60.61
N ASP A 13 -27.08 -54.05 60.08
CA ASP A 13 -27.08 -54.60 58.71
C ASP A 13 -27.52 -56.09 58.81
N PRO A 14 -28.13 -56.69 57.76
CA PRO A 14 -27.31 -57.63 56.98
C PRO A 14 -27.66 -57.80 55.48
N ASP A 15 -26.66 -58.35 54.78
CA ASP A 15 -26.65 -59.17 53.56
C ASP A 15 -26.71 -58.46 52.18
N GLY A 16 -25.77 -58.63 51.25
CA GLY A 16 -24.68 -59.61 51.10
C GLY A 16 -24.89 -60.50 49.86
N GLY A 17 -24.08 -60.32 48.81
CA GLY A 17 -24.05 -61.24 47.66
C GLY A 17 -23.31 -60.73 46.42
N SER A 18 -22.01 -61.02 46.34
CA SER A 18 -21.08 -60.74 45.24
C SER A 18 -20.82 -61.96 44.34
N SER A 19 -20.51 -61.73 43.06
CA SER A 19 -19.56 -62.50 42.22
C SER A 19 -19.48 -61.85 40.82
N GLU A 20 -18.42 -61.10 40.50
CA GLU A 20 -17.14 -61.50 39.85
C GLU A 20 -17.23 -61.69 38.31
N ASP A 21 -16.70 -60.68 37.62
CA ASP A 21 -15.84 -60.62 36.41
C ASP A 21 -15.89 -61.71 35.32
N ASN A 22 -15.98 -61.25 34.06
CA ASN A 22 -15.00 -61.55 33.01
C ASN A 22 -15.16 -60.65 31.77
N ASP A 23 -13.99 -60.32 31.21
CA ASP A 23 -13.69 -59.50 30.04
C ASP A 23 -14.35 -59.94 28.72
N ASP A 24 -14.66 -58.98 27.84
CA ASP A 24 -14.00 -58.80 26.53
C ASP A 24 -14.83 -57.91 25.57
N ASP A 25 -14.13 -56.90 25.04
CA ASP A 25 -14.25 -56.25 23.72
C ASP A 25 -15.57 -56.28 22.94
N GLU A 26 -16.23 -55.11 22.84
CA GLU A 26 -17.00 -54.75 21.64
C GLU A 26 -16.70 -53.31 21.20
N LEU A 27 -15.95 -53.22 20.09
CA LEU A 27 -15.70 -52.03 19.29
C LEU A 27 -17.02 -51.36 18.88
N VAL A 28 -17.30 -50.18 19.44
CA VAL A 28 -18.35 -49.29 18.93
C VAL A 28 -17.68 -48.25 18.03
N ASP A 29 -17.83 -48.47 16.73
CA ASP A 29 -17.42 -47.61 15.62
C ASP A 29 -18.12 -46.25 15.71
N LEU A 30 -17.51 -45.31 16.44
CA LEU A 30 -17.89 -43.90 16.43
C LEU A 30 -17.39 -43.30 15.11
N ALA A 31 -18.22 -43.48 14.08
CA ALA A 31 -18.05 -42.88 12.77
C ALA A 31 -17.72 -41.39 12.90
N MET A 32 -16.54 -41.05 12.39
CA MET A 32 -16.07 -39.69 12.16
C MET A 32 -17.16 -38.86 11.47
N GLU A 33 -17.60 -37.79 12.12
CA GLU A 33 -18.28 -36.72 11.38
C GLU A 33 -17.28 -36.14 10.36
N PRO A 34 -17.65 -36.06 9.08
CA PRO A 34 -16.75 -35.54 8.06
C PRO A 34 -16.52 -34.05 8.30
N GLU A 35 -15.23 -33.68 8.35
CA GLU A 35 -14.69 -32.33 8.16
C GLU A 35 -15.62 -31.47 7.29
N PRO A 36 -15.98 -30.23 7.71
CA PRO A 36 -16.69 -29.34 6.83
C PRO A 36 -15.79 -29.04 5.63
N SER A 37 -16.13 -29.68 4.52
CA SER A 37 -15.59 -29.43 3.20
C SER A 37 -15.60 -27.93 2.94
N THR A 38 -14.42 -27.42 2.62
CA THR A 38 -14.13 -26.14 1.98
C THR A 38 -15.17 -25.76 0.93
N THR A 39 -16.27 -25.10 1.31
CA THR A 39 -17.18 -24.42 0.36
C THR A 39 -18.19 -23.44 1.00
N GLN A 40 -18.13 -23.12 2.30
CA GLN A 40 -19.11 -22.23 2.96
C GLN A 40 -18.48 -21.09 3.79
N GLU A 41 -17.45 -20.42 3.24
CA GLU A 41 -17.00 -19.09 3.67
C GLU A 41 -17.13 -18.04 2.55
N LYS A 42 -18.12 -18.22 1.65
CA LYS A 42 -18.37 -17.31 0.51
C LYS A 42 -19.81 -16.78 0.47
N GLN A 43 -20.41 -16.52 1.62
CA GLN A 43 -21.66 -15.77 1.70
C GLN A 43 -21.49 -14.72 2.81
N ASP A 44 -21.68 -13.45 2.46
CA ASP A 44 -21.64 -12.23 3.29
C ASP A 44 -20.36 -11.36 3.28
N ALA A 45 -19.74 -11.22 2.11
CA ALA A 45 -19.19 -9.93 1.70
C ALA A 45 -19.72 -9.64 0.30
N GLU A 46 -20.37 -8.51 0.09
CA GLU A 46 -20.56 -7.97 -1.26
C GLU A 46 -19.18 -7.95 -1.93
N GLU A 47 -18.91 -8.92 -2.82
CA GLU A 47 -17.61 -9.12 -3.43
C GLU A 47 -17.37 -7.89 -4.31
N PHE A 48 -16.62 -6.90 -3.80
CA PHE A 48 -16.31 -5.66 -4.50
C PHE A 48 -15.51 -6.01 -5.76
N PRO A 49 -16.14 -6.08 -6.95
CA PRO A 49 -15.51 -6.71 -8.09
C PRO A 49 -14.57 -5.70 -8.75
N PHE A 50 -13.31 -6.11 -8.91
CA PHE A 50 -12.29 -5.31 -9.56
C PHE A 50 -11.46 -6.14 -10.54
N GLU A 51 -10.96 -5.48 -11.57
CA GLU A 51 -10.12 -6.04 -12.62
C GLU A 51 -8.80 -5.27 -12.68
N VAL A 52 -7.69 -5.96 -12.93
CA VAL A 52 -6.37 -5.32 -13.04
C VAL A 52 -5.91 -5.36 -14.49
N PHE A 53 -5.62 -4.18 -15.03
CA PHE A 53 -5.18 -3.97 -16.40
C PHE A 53 -3.70 -3.60 -16.46
N LYS A 54 -3.01 -4.13 -17.46
CA LYS A 54 -1.67 -3.69 -17.85
C LYS A 54 -1.73 -2.35 -18.56
N THR A 55 -0.63 -1.59 -18.56
CA THR A 55 -0.55 -0.30 -19.27
C THR A 55 -0.94 -0.44 -20.74
N THR A 56 -0.53 -1.53 -21.41
CA THR A 56 -0.86 -1.81 -22.81
C THR A 56 -2.37 -1.98 -23.04
N GLU A 57 -3.08 -2.57 -22.08
CA GLU A 57 -4.54 -2.78 -22.18
C GLU A 57 -5.28 -1.46 -21.93
N ILE A 58 -4.80 -0.63 -21.01
CA ILE A 58 -5.30 0.74 -20.82
C ILE A 58 -5.08 1.60 -22.07
N VAL A 59 -3.90 1.51 -22.70
CA VAL A 59 -3.64 2.18 -23.98
C VAL A 59 -4.63 1.72 -25.04
N GLN A 60 -4.96 0.43 -25.10
CA GLN A 60 -5.94 -0.08 -26.06
C GLN A 60 -7.35 0.49 -25.81
N LEU A 61 -7.81 0.51 -24.55
CA LEU A 61 -9.09 1.14 -24.17
C LEU A 61 -9.14 2.63 -24.54
N MET A 62 -8.04 3.35 -24.30
CA MET A 62 -7.90 4.75 -24.66
C MET A 62 -7.96 4.93 -26.20
N VAL A 63 -7.22 4.13 -26.95
CA VAL A 63 -7.20 4.16 -28.41
C VAL A 63 -8.58 3.85 -29.01
N ASP A 64 -9.33 2.91 -28.43
CA ASP A 64 -10.67 2.58 -28.92
C ASP A 64 -11.68 3.71 -28.62
N CYS A 65 -11.55 4.38 -27.47
CA CYS A 65 -12.29 5.61 -27.17
C CYS A 65 -11.94 6.74 -28.16
N ILE A 66 -10.65 6.91 -28.50
CA ILE A 66 -10.20 7.89 -29.49
C ILE A 66 -10.78 7.56 -30.87
N LYS A 67 -10.77 6.29 -31.29
CA LYS A 67 -11.33 5.86 -32.59
C LYS A 67 -12.83 6.14 -32.68
N GLU A 68 -13.57 5.90 -31.62
CA GLU A 68 -15.02 6.17 -31.56
C GLU A 68 -15.30 7.65 -31.82
N VAL A 69 -14.59 8.55 -31.11
CA VAL A 69 -14.71 10.00 -31.33
C VAL A 69 -14.19 10.40 -32.71
N ASN A 70 -13.08 9.82 -33.15
CA ASN A 70 -12.46 10.13 -34.43
C ASN A 70 -13.26 9.66 -35.65
N SER A 71 -14.19 8.71 -35.48
CA SER A 71 -15.14 8.33 -36.53
C SER A 71 -16.04 9.49 -36.96
N VAL A 72 -16.19 10.49 -36.09
CA VAL A 72 -17.03 11.68 -36.26
C VAL A 72 -16.18 12.91 -36.63
N VAL A 73 -15.11 13.21 -35.87
CA VAL A 73 -14.30 14.43 -36.06
C VAL A 73 -13.26 14.34 -37.18
N GLN A 74 -12.79 13.13 -37.56
CA GLN A 74 -11.83 12.89 -38.65
C GLN A 74 -10.55 13.74 -38.60
N ILE A 75 -9.89 13.79 -37.43
CA ILE A 75 -8.60 14.48 -37.22
C ILE A 75 -7.51 13.49 -36.80
N PRO A 76 -6.22 13.85 -36.81
CA PRO A 76 -5.16 12.98 -36.31
C PRO A 76 -5.42 12.47 -34.89
N ALA A 77 -5.12 11.20 -34.62
CA ALA A 77 -5.44 10.54 -33.36
C ALA A 77 -4.80 11.24 -32.14
N THR A 78 -3.56 11.70 -32.29
CA THR A 78 -2.82 12.46 -31.27
C THR A 78 -3.56 13.77 -30.91
N ILE A 79 -4.10 14.46 -31.91
CA ILE A 79 -4.86 15.69 -31.71
C ILE A 79 -6.19 15.39 -31.01
N THR A 80 -6.88 14.32 -31.43
CA THR A 80 -8.11 13.86 -30.77
C THR A 80 -7.87 13.53 -29.29
N ARG A 81 -6.75 12.86 -28.98
CA ARG A 81 -6.35 12.55 -27.59
C ARG A 81 -6.16 13.82 -26.76
N ILE A 82 -5.50 14.85 -27.31
CA ILE A 82 -5.24 16.10 -26.60
C ILE A 82 -6.53 16.88 -26.37
N LEU A 83 -7.43 16.91 -27.37
CA LEU A 83 -8.75 17.50 -27.21
C LEU A 83 -9.56 16.76 -26.14
N LEU A 84 -9.60 15.42 -26.18
CA LEU A 84 -10.28 14.63 -25.15
C LEU A 84 -9.69 14.90 -23.76
N ASN A 85 -8.37 14.99 -23.65
CA ASN A 85 -7.69 15.36 -22.40
C ASN A 85 -8.13 16.75 -21.89
N HIS A 86 -8.20 17.75 -22.77
CA HIS A 86 -8.67 19.10 -22.42
C HIS A 86 -10.11 19.13 -21.88
N PHE A 87 -10.97 18.23 -22.35
CA PHE A 87 -12.35 18.06 -21.86
C PHE A 87 -12.51 16.99 -20.79
N ASN A 88 -11.42 16.55 -20.13
CA ASN A 88 -11.45 15.51 -19.10
C ASN A 88 -12.13 14.21 -19.57
N TRP A 89 -11.95 13.86 -20.84
CA TRP A 89 -12.53 12.68 -21.51
C TRP A 89 -14.06 12.67 -21.58
N ASP A 90 -14.71 13.83 -21.41
CA ASP A 90 -16.13 14.01 -21.68
C ASP A 90 -16.38 14.10 -23.19
N LYS A 91 -16.88 13.01 -23.76
CA LYS A 91 -17.16 12.89 -25.20
C LYS A 91 -18.25 13.85 -25.64
N GLU A 92 -19.30 14.04 -24.85
CA GLU A 92 -20.47 14.84 -25.22
C GLU A 92 -20.08 16.32 -25.28
N ARG A 93 -19.37 16.79 -24.26
CA ARG A 93 -18.90 18.17 -24.19
C ARG A 93 -17.91 18.53 -25.30
N LEU A 94 -17.04 17.59 -25.69
CA LEU A 94 -16.16 17.78 -26.84
C LEU A 94 -16.96 17.92 -28.13
N MET A 95 -17.97 17.07 -28.35
CA MET A 95 -18.80 17.11 -29.57
C MET A 95 -19.60 18.42 -29.66
N GLU A 96 -20.22 18.86 -28.57
CA GLU A 96 -20.93 20.15 -28.52
C GLU A 96 -20.01 21.31 -28.92
N ARG A 97 -18.82 21.41 -28.29
CA ARG A 97 -17.88 22.50 -28.59
C ARG A 97 -17.27 22.40 -29.99
N TYR A 98 -17.09 21.20 -30.53
CA TYR A 98 -16.51 21.00 -31.86
C TYR A 98 -17.47 21.38 -33.00
N TYR A 99 -18.78 21.18 -32.81
CA TYR A 99 -19.81 21.49 -33.82
C TYR A 99 -20.47 22.87 -33.63
N ASP A 100 -20.68 23.32 -32.39
CA ASP A 100 -21.37 24.58 -32.11
C ASP A 100 -20.41 25.77 -31.89
N GLY A 101 -19.12 25.49 -31.65
CA GLY A 101 -18.10 26.48 -31.34
C GLY A 101 -17.22 26.90 -32.51
N ASP A 102 -16.35 27.88 -32.27
CA ASP A 102 -15.24 28.20 -33.17
C ASP A 102 -14.12 27.16 -33.01
N GLN A 103 -13.89 26.37 -34.06
CA GLN A 103 -12.84 25.36 -34.09
C GLN A 103 -11.45 25.97 -33.88
N ASP A 104 -11.18 27.16 -34.42
CA ASP A 104 -9.87 27.79 -34.25
C ASP A 104 -9.61 28.19 -32.78
N SER A 105 -10.63 28.68 -32.07
CA SER A 105 -10.56 28.92 -30.62
C SER A 105 -10.34 27.61 -29.85
N LEU A 106 -11.05 26.54 -30.21
CA LEU A 106 -10.92 25.21 -29.58
C LEU A 106 -9.49 24.67 -29.67
N PHE A 107 -8.92 24.66 -30.88
CA PHE A 107 -7.56 24.18 -31.11
C PHE A 107 -6.52 25.08 -30.42
N SER A 108 -6.73 26.40 -30.43
CA SER A 108 -5.85 27.35 -29.73
C SER A 108 -5.90 27.19 -28.21
N GLU A 109 -7.08 27.00 -27.62
CA GLU A 109 -7.26 26.75 -26.18
C GLU A 109 -6.56 25.44 -25.76
N ALA A 110 -6.66 24.40 -26.58
CA ALA A 110 -5.96 23.13 -26.37
C ALA A 110 -4.46 23.17 -26.73
N HIS A 111 -3.94 24.32 -27.19
CA HIS A 111 -2.56 24.50 -27.65
C HIS A 111 -2.15 23.52 -28.76
N VAL A 112 -3.08 23.19 -29.67
CA VAL A 112 -2.83 22.30 -30.81
C VAL A 112 -3.03 23.06 -32.12
N ILE A 113 -2.22 22.75 -33.13
CA ILE A 113 -2.38 23.32 -34.46
C ILE A 113 -3.60 22.69 -35.13
N ASN A 114 -4.54 23.51 -35.61
CA ASN A 114 -5.72 23.03 -36.32
C ASN A 114 -5.30 22.30 -37.62
N PRO A 115 -5.55 20.98 -37.74
CA PRO A 115 -5.15 20.20 -38.91
C PRO A 115 -5.93 20.59 -40.18
N HIS A 116 -7.08 21.26 -40.05
CA HIS A 116 -7.85 21.77 -41.18
C HIS A 116 -7.35 23.13 -41.70
N ARG A 117 -6.43 23.80 -40.98
CA ARG A 117 -5.71 24.94 -41.55
C ARG A 117 -4.75 24.40 -42.61
N ARG A 118 -5.19 24.46 -43.87
CA ARG A 118 -4.30 24.40 -45.03
C ARG A 118 -3.14 25.35 -44.78
N GLU A 119 -1.94 24.82 -44.58
CA GLU A 119 -0.75 25.66 -44.48
C GLU A 119 -0.70 26.56 -45.72
N VAL A 120 -0.63 27.86 -45.45
CA VAL A 120 -0.01 28.81 -46.35
C VAL A 120 1.39 28.26 -46.62
N ARG A 121 1.55 27.74 -47.84
CA ARG A 121 2.78 27.29 -48.52
C ARG A 121 4.03 27.37 -47.63
N PRO A 122 4.77 26.26 -47.42
CA PRO A 122 6.02 26.32 -46.68
C PRO A 122 6.86 27.46 -47.24
N ARG A 123 7.24 28.41 -46.36
CA ARG A 123 8.20 29.45 -46.72
C ARG A 123 9.37 28.71 -47.34
N LYS A 124 9.61 28.95 -48.63
CA LYS A 124 10.77 28.41 -49.35
C LYS A 124 11.99 28.66 -48.49
N ILE A 125 12.50 27.62 -47.86
CA ILE A 125 13.85 27.63 -47.28
C ILE A 125 14.76 28.11 -48.41
N PRO A 126 15.62 29.11 -48.18
CA PRO A 126 16.58 29.52 -49.20
C PRO A 126 17.38 28.27 -49.56
N ARG A 127 17.33 27.87 -50.85
CA ARG A 127 18.23 26.86 -51.38
C ARG A 127 19.66 27.38 -51.20
N SER A 128 20.30 27.00 -50.10
CA SER A 128 21.73 27.13 -49.95
C SER A 128 22.37 26.16 -50.93
N THR A 129 23.02 26.74 -51.93
CA THR A 129 23.98 26.10 -52.82
C THR A 129 25.05 25.37 -52.01
N SER A 130 25.15 24.04 -52.13
CA SER A 130 26.41 23.30 -52.24
C SER A 130 26.18 21.79 -52.16
N SER A 131 26.82 21.06 -53.08
CA SER A 131 27.18 19.63 -53.05
C SER A 131 26.05 18.62 -52.82
N GLN A 132 25.67 17.93 -53.91
CA GLN A 132 25.02 16.61 -53.82
C GLN A 132 25.85 15.70 -52.89
N PRO A 133 25.26 15.11 -51.84
CA PRO A 133 25.91 14.03 -51.12
C PRO A 133 26.06 12.83 -52.05
N PRO A 134 27.07 11.98 -51.84
CA PRO A 134 27.13 10.69 -52.50
C PRO A 134 25.84 9.91 -52.20
N SER A 135 25.37 9.16 -53.19
CA SER A 135 24.11 8.42 -53.20
C SER A 135 23.80 7.71 -51.87
N GLY A 136 22.82 8.22 -51.13
CA GLY A 136 22.20 7.53 -49.99
C GLY A 136 22.50 8.08 -48.59
N GLU A 137 23.29 9.14 -48.44
CA GLU A 137 23.60 9.75 -47.12
C GLU A 137 23.07 11.18 -46.97
N THR A 138 22.60 11.51 -45.78
CA THR A 138 21.97 12.79 -45.40
C THR A 138 22.56 13.24 -44.06
N LEU A 139 22.87 14.54 -43.93
CA LEU A 139 23.42 15.12 -42.71
C LEU A 139 22.32 15.32 -41.66
N CYS A 140 22.55 14.84 -40.42
CA CYS A 140 21.66 15.13 -39.30
C CYS A 140 21.98 16.50 -38.68
N GLU A 141 21.00 17.40 -38.56
CA GLU A 141 21.21 18.75 -38.02
C GLU A 141 21.41 18.80 -36.50
N ILE A 142 21.13 17.70 -35.77
CA ILE A 142 21.32 17.63 -34.32
C ILE A 142 22.76 17.19 -33.98
N CYS A 143 23.21 16.05 -34.52
CA CYS A 143 24.54 15.53 -34.22
C CYS A 143 25.61 15.92 -35.26
N LEU A 144 25.22 16.55 -36.37
CA LEU A 144 26.10 16.97 -37.47
C LEU A 144 26.88 15.81 -38.13
N ILE A 145 26.31 14.59 -38.10
CA ILE A 145 26.89 13.38 -38.71
C ILE A 145 26.07 12.97 -39.94
N SER A 146 26.76 12.60 -41.04
CA SER A 146 26.14 11.99 -42.21
C SER A 146 25.66 10.58 -41.89
N LYS A 147 24.38 10.31 -42.11
CA LYS A 147 23.75 9.00 -41.90
C LYS A 147 23.01 8.56 -43.16
N PRO A 148 22.84 7.24 -43.38
CA PRO A 148 22.03 6.75 -44.47
C PRO A 148 20.62 7.35 -44.42
N THR A 149 20.03 7.67 -45.58
CA THR A 149 18.68 8.27 -45.65
C THR A 149 17.60 7.39 -44.99
N ASN A 150 17.81 6.07 -44.93
CA ASN A 150 16.93 5.13 -44.24
C ASN A 150 16.95 5.29 -42.71
N ASP A 151 18.04 5.82 -42.14
CA ASP A 151 18.17 6.07 -40.69
C ASP A 151 17.65 7.46 -40.30
N MET A 152 17.08 8.21 -41.26
CA MET A 152 16.55 9.55 -41.04
C MET A 152 15.02 9.51 -40.97
N THR A 153 14.47 9.83 -39.81
CA THR A 153 13.02 9.93 -39.58
C THR A 153 12.60 11.39 -39.59
N GLY A 154 11.50 11.70 -40.28
CA GLY A 154 10.93 13.04 -40.33
C GLY A 154 9.44 13.06 -40.08
N LEU A 155 8.96 14.21 -39.59
CA LEU A 155 7.55 14.47 -39.34
C LEU A 155 6.91 15.22 -40.52
N GLU A 156 5.61 15.53 -40.42
CA GLU A 156 4.85 16.30 -41.40
C GLU A 156 5.43 17.71 -41.65
N CYS A 157 6.16 18.27 -40.68
CA CYS A 157 6.89 19.54 -40.82
C CYS A 157 8.06 19.50 -41.82
N GLY A 158 8.46 18.31 -42.29
CA GLY A 158 9.58 18.12 -43.21
C GLY A 158 10.96 18.08 -42.56
N HIS A 159 11.09 18.38 -41.27
CA HIS A 159 12.35 18.22 -40.53
C HIS A 159 12.70 16.74 -40.38
N ARG A 160 13.97 16.40 -40.62
CA ARG A 160 14.50 15.03 -40.58
C ARG A 160 15.72 14.94 -39.70
N PHE A 161 15.71 13.99 -38.77
CA PHE A 161 16.83 13.72 -37.87
C PHE A 161 17.13 12.23 -37.84
N CYS A 162 18.36 11.86 -37.47
CA CYS A 162 18.72 10.45 -37.38
C CYS A 162 17.96 9.78 -36.22
N SER A 163 17.67 8.49 -36.35
CA SER A 163 16.93 7.71 -35.34
C SER A 163 17.58 7.77 -33.95
N GLN A 164 18.91 7.90 -33.87
CA GLN A 164 19.62 8.04 -32.60
C GLN A 164 19.30 9.38 -31.90
N CYS A 165 19.35 10.50 -32.63
CA CYS A 165 19.00 11.80 -32.04
C CYS A 165 17.53 11.87 -31.65
N TRP A 166 16.63 11.26 -32.42
CA TRP A 166 15.23 11.12 -32.03
C TRP A 166 15.08 10.31 -30.74
N MET A 167 15.78 9.18 -30.63
CA MET A 167 15.72 8.33 -29.45
C MET A 167 16.21 9.07 -28.19
N GLU A 168 17.34 9.76 -28.28
CA GLU A 168 17.88 10.56 -27.17
C GLU A 168 16.92 11.70 -26.80
N TYR A 169 16.42 12.46 -27.78
CA TYR A 169 15.45 13.54 -27.55
C TYR A 169 14.17 13.04 -26.87
N LEU A 170 13.55 11.98 -27.39
CA LEU A 170 12.32 11.41 -26.83
C LEU A 170 12.56 10.85 -25.43
N THR A 171 13.70 10.19 -25.20
CA THR A 171 14.04 9.63 -23.89
C THR A 171 14.18 10.72 -22.84
N THR A 172 14.92 11.79 -23.13
CA THR A 172 15.07 12.94 -22.23
C THR A 172 13.73 13.63 -21.95
N LYS A 173 12.90 13.84 -22.98
CA LYS A 173 11.56 14.45 -22.79
C LYS A 173 10.62 13.62 -21.92
N VAL A 174 10.70 12.29 -22.04
CA VAL A 174 9.85 11.36 -21.27
C VAL A 174 10.34 11.17 -19.85
N MET A 175 11.66 11.01 -19.65
CA MET A 175 12.24 10.61 -18.37
C MET A 175 12.57 11.81 -17.46
N ASP A 176 13.12 12.89 -18.03
CA ASP A 176 13.69 13.98 -17.22
C ASP A 176 12.71 15.15 -17.07
N GLU A 177 11.96 15.49 -18.13
CA GLU A 177 11.07 16.66 -18.13
C GLU A 177 9.60 16.33 -17.77
N GLY A 178 9.21 15.05 -17.78
CA GLY A 178 7.83 14.63 -17.53
C GLY A 178 6.81 15.12 -18.57
N MET A 179 7.27 15.70 -19.69
CA MET A 179 6.44 16.25 -20.77
C MET A 179 5.97 15.17 -21.76
N GLY A 180 5.42 14.06 -21.27
CA GLY A 180 4.98 12.97 -22.14
C GLY A 180 3.64 13.19 -22.85
N GLN A 181 2.80 14.15 -22.41
CA GLN A 181 1.46 14.33 -22.99
C GLN A 181 1.49 14.97 -24.38
N THR A 182 2.45 15.86 -24.63
CA THR A 182 2.64 16.61 -25.89
C THR A 182 4.13 16.80 -26.15
N ILE A 183 4.69 15.99 -27.04
CA ILE A 183 6.09 16.12 -27.47
C ILE A 183 6.10 16.80 -28.84
N SER A 184 6.77 17.95 -28.96
CA SER A 184 6.93 18.68 -30.22
C SER A 184 8.14 18.19 -31.02
N CYS A 185 8.28 18.70 -32.24
CA CYS A 185 9.42 18.42 -33.10
C CYS A 185 10.72 18.91 -32.46
N ALA A 186 11.82 18.16 -32.63
CA ALA A 186 13.14 18.55 -32.13
C ALA A 186 13.76 19.78 -32.85
N ALA A 187 13.13 20.28 -33.92
CA ALA A 187 13.57 21.48 -34.62
C ALA A 187 13.26 22.76 -33.82
N HIS A 188 14.20 23.71 -33.82
CA HIS A 188 14.03 24.98 -33.12
C HIS A 188 12.86 25.79 -33.71
N GLY A 189 11.87 26.13 -32.86
CA GLY A 189 10.69 26.92 -33.25
C GLY A 189 9.63 26.13 -34.02
N CYS A 190 9.65 24.80 -33.95
CA CYS A 190 8.64 23.93 -34.56
C CYS A 190 7.76 23.26 -33.49
N ASP A 191 6.48 23.66 -33.42
CA ASP A 191 5.53 23.15 -32.42
C ASP A 191 4.65 21.98 -32.94
N ILE A 192 5.01 21.41 -34.10
CA ILE A 192 4.30 20.24 -34.64
C ILE A 192 4.57 19.04 -33.73
N LEU A 193 3.48 18.40 -33.29
CA LEU A 193 3.52 17.29 -32.35
C LEU A 193 3.97 15.99 -33.02
N VAL A 194 4.76 15.21 -32.30
CA VAL A 194 5.10 13.83 -32.65
C VAL A 194 3.89 12.95 -32.32
N ASP A 195 3.43 12.15 -33.27
CA ASP A 195 2.34 11.22 -33.01
C ASP A 195 2.78 10.02 -32.15
N ASP A 196 1.83 9.47 -31.38
CA ASP A 196 2.12 8.43 -30.41
C ASP A 196 2.71 7.16 -31.08
N ALA A 197 2.35 6.86 -32.33
CA ALA A 197 2.89 5.70 -33.06
C ALA A 197 4.36 5.91 -33.46
N THR A 198 4.71 7.13 -33.89
CA THR A 198 6.10 7.52 -34.17
C THR A 198 6.95 7.43 -32.91
N VAL A 199 6.49 7.94 -31.75
CA VAL A 199 7.21 7.78 -30.47
C VAL A 199 7.46 6.30 -30.14
N MET A 200 6.42 5.47 -30.26
CA MET A 200 6.50 4.03 -29.95
C MET A 200 7.35 3.23 -30.95
N SER A 201 7.60 3.74 -32.16
CA SER A 201 8.50 3.12 -33.14
C SER A 201 9.97 3.50 -32.93
N LEU A 202 10.24 4.74 -32.51
CA LEU A 202 11.59 5.29 -32.37
C LEU A 202 12.25 4.95 -31.03
N VAL A 203 11.47 4.81 -29.96
CA VAL A 203 11.98 4.44 -28.64
C VAL A 203 12.10 2.92 -28.54
N THR A 204 13.33 2.44 -28.37
CA THR A 204 13.64 1.00 -28.26
C THR A 204 13.63 0.50 -26.81
N ASP A 205 13.99 1.35 -25.84
CA ASP A 205 14.03 0.99 -24.42
C ASP A 205 12.61 0.72 -23.88
N ALA A 206 12.40 -0.50 -23.37
CA ALA A 206 11.13 -0.93 -22.80
C ALA A 206 10.68 -0.08 -21.60
N LYS A 207 11.62 0.40 -20.77
CA LYS A 207 11.32 1.21 -19.59
C LYS A 207 10.79 2.59 -19.99
N VAL A 208 11.43 3.21 -20.99
CA VAL A 208 11.01 4.51 -21.54
C VAL A 208 9.66 4.39 -22.25
N ARG A 209 9.46 3.33 -23.04
CA ARG A 209 8.15 3.04 -23.68
C ARG A 209 7.04 2.91 -22.65
N LEU A 210 7.26 2.13 -21.59
CA LEU A 210 6.28 1.94 -20.51
C LEU A 210 5.96 3.28 -19.83
N LYS A 211 6.98 4.08 -19.53
CA LYS A 211 6.81 5.40 -18.90
C LYS A 211 6.03 6.36 -19.81
N TYR A 212 6.33 6.39 -21.10
CA TYR A 212 5.57 7.19 -22.07
C TYR A 212 4.11 6.75 -22.14
N GLN A 213 3.85 5.45 -22.25
CA GLN A 213 2.49 4.89 -22.25
C GLN A 213 1.72 5.26 -20.98
N GLN A 214 2.36 5.21 -19.80
CA GLN A 214 1.76 5.66 -18.55
C GLN A 214 1.41 7.16 -18.59
N ILE A 215 2.32 8.02 -19.09
CA ILE A 215 2.08 9.47 -19.11
C ILE A 215 0.90 9.83 -20.03
N ILE A 216 0.84 9.27 -21.25
CA ILE A 216 -0.26 9.57 -22.18
C ILE A 216 -1.61 9.02 -21.72
N THR A 217 -1.61 7.93 -20.96
CA THR A 217 -2.83 7.32 -20.39
C THR A 217 -3.18 7.88 -19.01
N ASN A 218 -2.30 8.67 -18.38
CA ASN A 218 -2.52 9.12 -17.00
C ASN A 218 -3.82 9.93 -16.88
N SER A 219 -4.01 10.90 -17.77
CA SER A 219 -5.25 11.69 -17.81
C SER A 219 -6.50 10.82 -18.03
N PHE A 220 -6.41 9.82 -18.92
CA PHE A 220 -7.52 8.90 -19.19
C PHE A 220 -7.94 8.13 -17.92
N VAL A 221 -6.97 7.71 -17.12
CA VAL A 221 -7.23 7.01 -15.85
C VAL A 221 -7.71 7.99 -14.78
N GLU A 222 -7.07 9.14 -14.61
CA GLU A 222 -7.43 10.14 -13.58
C GLU A 222 -8.82 10.74 -13.77
N CYS A 223 -9.25 10.94 -15.03
CA CYS A 223 -10.59 11.44 -15.32
C CYS A 223 -11.67 10.37 -15.19
N ASN A 224 -11.30 9.08 -15.17
CA ASN A 224 -12.24 7.99 -15.01
C ASN A 224 -12.36 7.57 -13.54
N ARG A 225 -13.50 7.90 -12.90
CA ARG A 225 -13.79 7.54 -11.50
C ARG A 225 -13.69 6.05 -11.18
N LEU A 226 -13.79 5.18 -12.19
CA LEU A 226 -13.74 3.72 -12.04
C LEU A 226 -12.37 3.12 -12.33
N LEU A 227 -11.36 3.93 -12.71
CA LEU A 227 -9.99 3.50 -12.92
C LEU A 227 -9.05 4.19 -11.94
N ARG A 228 -7.99 3.47 -11.52
CA ARG A 228 -6.91 4.06 -10.73
C ARG A 228 -5.61 3.32 -10.93
N TRP A 229 -4.49 4.05 -11.00
CA TRP A 229 -3.16 3.45 -11.03
C TRP A 229 -2.79 2.80 -9.70
N CYS A 230 -2.02 1.72 -9.78
CA CYS A 230 -1.37 1.16 -8.60
C CYS A 230 -0.30 2.14 -8.08
N PRO A 231 -0.29 2.47 -6.77
CA PRO A 231 0.67 3.41 -6.20
C PRO A 231 2.07 2.81 -5.99
N ALA A 232 2.23 1.49 -6.22
CA ALA A 232 3.52 0.82 -6.05
C ALA A 232 4.58 1.39 -7.02
N PRO A 233 5.80 1.70 -6.54
CA PRO A 233 6.89 2.17 -7.40
C PRO A 233 7.16 1.19 -8.55
N ASP A 234 7.46 1.72 -9.73
CA ASP A 234 7.71 0.95 -10.95
C ASP A 234 6.56 0.01 -11.40
N CYS A 235 5.38 0.08 -10.78
CA CYS A 235 4.20 -0.66 -11.23
C CYS A 235 3.42 0.15 -12.27
N GLY A 236 3.18 -0.44 -13.45
CA GLY A 236 2.38 0.16 -14.51
C GLY A 236 0.95 -0.36 -14.62
N TYR A 237 0.44 -1.00 -13.58
CA TYR A 237 -0.90 -1.59 -13.61
C TYR A 237 -1.94 -0.60 -13.10
N ALA A 238 -3.14 -0.66 -13.69
CA ALA A 238 -4.31 0.08 -13.25
C ALA A 238 -5.39 -0.89 -12.79
N VAL A 239 -6.18 -0.50 -11.80
CA VAL A 239 -7.33 -1.25 -11.30
C VAL A 239 -8.60 -0.58 -11.80
N LYS A 240 -9.53 -1.38 -12.32
CA LYS A 240 -10.89 -0.99 -12.69
C LYS A 240 -11.89 -1.59 -11.71
N VAL A 241 -12.87 -0.81 -11.27
CA VAL A 241 -13.94 -1.28 -10.38
C VAL A 241 -15.30 -1.16 -11.06
N ALA A 242 -16.25 -2.00 -10.65
CA ALA A 242 -17.63 -1.90 -11.17
C ALA A 242 -18.36 -0.66 -10.66
N HIS A 243 -18.13 -0.29 -9.39
CA HIS A 243 -18.69 0.89 -8.76
C HIS A 243 -17.64 1.53 -7.84
N TYR A 244 -17.79 2.83 -7.62
CA TYR A 244 -16.85 3.60 -6.79
C TYR A 244 -17.17 3.39 -5.31
N ASP A 245 -16.22 2.84 -4.56
CA ASP A 245 -16.32 2.66 -3.10
C ASP A 245 -14.94 2.72 -2.42
N THR A 246 -14.94 2.86 -1.09
CA THR A 246 -13.75 2.84 -0.23
C THR A 246 -13.45 1.41 0.22
N LYS A 247 -12.97 0.59 -0.71
CA LYS A 247 -12.62 -0.81 -0.48
C LYS A 247 -11.15 -1.08 -0.81
N PRO A 248 -10.53 -2.11 -0.21
CA PRO A 248 -9.19 -2.55 -0.59
C PRO A 248 -9.23 -3.18 -1.98
N VAL A 249 -8.25 -2.85 -2.81
CA VAL A 249 -7.99 -3.54 -4.07
C VAL A 249 -6.56 -4.04 -4.09
N THR A 250 -6.35 -5.25 -4.60
CA THR A 250 -5.03 -5.87 -4.68
C THR A 250 -4.58 -5.92 -6.13
N CYS A 251 -3.47 -5.25 -6.41
CA CYS A 251 -2.85 -5.25 -7.72
C CYS A 251 -2.17 -6.60 -8.02
N LEU A 252 -1.95 -6.92 -9.29
CA LEU A 252 -1.18 -8.11 -9.72
C LEU A 252 0.28 -8.10 -9.24
N CYS A 253 0.82 -6.93 -8.85
CA CYS A 253 2.14 -6.84 -8.22
C CYS A 253 2.13 -7.25 -6.73
N GLY A 254 0.96 -7.57 -6.16
CA GLY A 254 0.77 -7.92 -4.75
C GLY A 254 0.50 -6.73 -3.83
N HIS A 255 0.56 -5.50 -4.34
CA HIS A 255 0.30 -4.31 -3.54
C HIS A 255 -1.20 -4.07 -3.32
N THR A 256 -1.61 -3.91 -2.06
CA THR A 256 -3.01 -3.65 -1.67
C THR A 256 -3.18 -2.21 -1.20
N PHE A 257 -4.07 -1.47 -1.85
CA PHE A 257 -4.30 -0.05 -1.59
C PHE A 257 -5.78 0.29 -1.57
N CYS A 258 -6.12 1.46 -1.03
CA CYS A 258 -7.48 1.98 -1.00
C CYS A 258 -7.83 2.57 -2.37
N PHE A 259 -8.88 2.06 -3.02
CA PHE A 259 -9.30 2.55 -4.33
C PHE A 259 -9.73 4.03 -4.31
N ASN A 260 -10.27 4.52 -3.20
CA ASN A 260 -10.73 5.91 -3.07
C ASN A 260 -9.56 6.90 -2.98
N CYS A 261 -8.68 6.74 -1.99
CA CYS A 261 -7.62 7.74 -1.73
C CYS A 261 -6.30 7.43 -2.42
N GLY A 262 -6.04 6.19 -2.86
CA GLY A 262 -4.77 5.78 -3.47
C GLY A 262 -3.66 5.46 -2.47
N GLU A 263 -3.88 5.66 -1.17
CA GLU A 263 -2.93 5.26 -0.12
C GLU A 263 -2.99 3.75 0.15
N ASN A 264 -1.98 3.21 0.84
CA ASN A 264 -2.02 1.85 1.38
C ASN A 264 -3.34 1.58 2.12
N TRP A 265 -3.82 0.34 2.08
CA TRP A 265 -5.07 -0.02 2.74
C TRP A 265 -5.01 0.32 4.24
N HIS A 266 -5.95 1.14 4.70
CA HIS A 266 -5.80 1.87 5.96
C HIS A 266 -6.93 1.60 6.95
N ASP A 267 -7.36 0.35 7.07
CA ASP A 267 -8.26 -0.09 8.15
C ASP A 267 -7.54 0.10 9.51
N PRO A 268 -8.12 0.77 10.52
CA PRO A 268 -9.54 1.18 10.65
C PRO A 268 -9.88 2.64 10.31
N VAL A 269 -8.92 3.45 9.87
CA VAL A 269 -9.13 4.90 9.71
C VAL A 269 -9.83 5.25 8.39
N LYS A 270 -10.76 6.21 8.41
CA LYS A 270 -11.37 6.75 7.17
C LYS A 270 -10.37 7.59 6.37
N CYS A 271 -10.47 7.58 5.03
CA CYS A 271 -9.56 8.32 4.13
C CYS A 271 -9.38 9.80 4.49
N LYS A 272 -10.46 10.48 4.91
CA LYS A 272 -10.42 11.90 5.32
C LYS A 272 -9.40 12.14 6.42
N TRP A 273 -9.40 11.30 7.45
CA TRP A 273 -8.54 11.45 8.63
C TRP A 273 -7.11 11.05 8.32
N LEU A 274 -6.89 10.01 7.50
CA LEU A 274 -5.56 9.66 7.04
C LEU A 274 -4.92 10.80 6.23
N ARG A 275 -5.66 11.42 5.29
CA ARG A 275 -5.14 12.55 4.50
C ARG A 275 -4.73 13.73 5.38
N LYS A 276 -5.53 14.04 6.41
CA LYS A 276 -5.19 15.08 7.39
C LYS A 276 -3.94 14.71 8.19
N TRP A 277 -3.81 13.46 8.60
CA TRP A 277 -2.64 12.95 9.33
C TRP A 277 -1.36 13.06 8.51
N ILE A 278 -1.37 12.57 7.27
CA ILE A 278 -0.21 12.64 6.37
C ILE A 278 0.22 14.09 6.19
N LYS A 279 -0.73 14.99 5.86
CA LYS A 279 -0.44 16.42 5.73
C LYS A 279 0.16 17.01 7.01
N LYS A 280 -0.36 16.66 8.18
CA LYS A 280 0.18 17.12 9.47
C LYS A 280 1.59 16.62 9.71
N CYS A 281 1.87 15.36 9.37
CA CYS A 281 3.22 14.79 9.48
C CYS A 281 4.21 15.47 8.54
N ASP A 282 3.79 15.85 7.33
CA ASP A 282 4.62 16.55 6.36
C ASP A 282 4.88 18.01 6.79
N ASP A 283 3.85 18.73 7.22
CA ASP A 283 3.94 20.14 7.63
C ASP A 283 4.75 20.32 8.95
N ASP A 284 4.58 19.43 9.93
CA ASP A 284 5.27 19.49 11.22
C ASP A 284 6.70 18.88 11.18
N SER A 285 7.16 18.42 10.00
CA SER A 285 8.45 17.72 9.80
C SER A 285 9.69 18.59 10.03
N GLU A 286 9.54 19.92 10.10
CA GLU A 286 10.63 20.85 10.47
C GLU A 286 11.00 20.77 11.96
N THR A 287 10.17 20.14 12.80
CA THR A 287 10.43 19.99 14.24
C THR A 287 11.16 18.67 14.56
N SER A 288 12.43 18.55 14.14
CA SER A 288 13.48 17.70 14.73
C SER A 288 13.10 16.30 15.28
N ASN A 289 12.24 15.53 14.62
CA ASN A 289 11.93 14.14 15.06
C ASN A 289 12.78 13.07 14.37
N TRP A 290 13.71 13.46 13.50
CA TRP A 290 14.54 12.53 12.73
C TRP A 290 15.68 11.87 13.55
N ILE A 291 16.01 12.38 14.74
CA ILE A 291 17.10 11.84 15.58
C ILE A 291 16.61 10.81 16.63
N ALA A 292 15.29 10.62 16.81
CA ALA A 292 14.76 9.77 17.88
C ALA A 292 14.46 8.28 17.51
N ALA A 293 14.82 7.80 16.30
CA ALA A 293 14.16 6.60 15.75
C ALA A 293 15.05 5.40 15.37
N ASN A 294 16.38 5.44 15.47
CA ASN A 294 17.20 4.23 15.27
C ASN A 294 18.00 3.84 16.50
N THR A 295 18.34 4.80 17.34
CA THR A 295 19.18 4.61 18.52
C THR A 295 18.51 5.20 19.76
N LYS A 296 18.42 4.40 20.82
CA LYS A 296 17.92 4.81 22.14
C LYS A 296 18.84 4.25 23.22
N GLU A 297 18.79 4.81 24.41
CA GLU A 297 19.57 4.31 25.56
C GLU A 297 18.77 3.29 26.36
N CYS A 298 19.46 2.27 26.89
CA CYS A 298 18.85 1.35 27.84
C CYS A 298 18.40 2.10 29.10
N PRO A 299 17.14 1.93 29.56
CA PRO A 299 16.64 2.65 30.73
C PRO A 299 17.35 2.28 32.05
N LYS A 300 18.06 1.14 32.09
CA LYS A 300 18.77 0.65 33.29
C LYS A 300 20.26 0.96 33.30
N CYS A 301 20.95 0.84 32.16
CA CYS A 301 22.41 0.97 32.09
C CYS A 301 22.91 2.08 31.15
N HIS A 302 22.00 2.80 30.48
CA HIS A 302 22.28 3.91 29.57
C HIS A 302 23.20 3.58 28.37
N VAL A 303 23.48 2.31 28.13
CA VAL A 303 24.16 1.89 26.90
C VAL A 303 23.26 2.17 25.71
N THR A 304 23.81 2.82 24.68
CA THR A 304 23.13 3.07 23.41
C THR A 304 22.86 1.75 22.68
N ILE A 305 21.61 1.57 22.27
CA ILE A 305 21.10 0.40 21.54
C ILE A 305 20.54 0.90 20.20
N GLU A 306 20.94 0.25 19.12
CA GLU A 306 20.37 0.45 17.78
C GLU A 306 19.27 -0.58 17.51
N LYS A 307 18.16 -0.16 16.91
CA LYS A 307 17.05 -1.03 16.52
C LYS A 307 17.42 -1.82 15.26
N ASP A 308 17.55 -3.14 15.39
CA ASP A 308 17.94 -4.07 14.31
C ASP A 308 16.79 -4.99 13.85
N GLY A 309 15.59 -4.86 14.41
CA GLY A 309 14.41 -5.66 14.11
C GLY A 309 13.09 -4.90 14.24
N GLY A 310 11.98 -5.55 13.87
CA GLY A 310 10.64 -5.01 13.95
C GLY A 310 10.04 -5.10 15.36
N CYS A 311 10.45 -6.10 16.14
CA CYS A 311 9.95 -6.33 17.49
C CYS A 311 10.30 -5.17 18.45
N ASN A 312 9.33 -4.71 19.24
CA ASN A 312 9.54 -3.68 20.26
C ASN A 312 9.92 -4.24 21.63
N HIS A 313 9.93 -5.56 21.82
CA HIS A 313 10.49 -6.22 22.99
C HIS A 313 12.02 -6.21 22.92
N MET A 314 12.68 -5.39 23.73
CA MET A 314 14.13 -5.21 23.70
C MET A 314 14.79 -5.87 24.90
N VAL A 315 15.81 -6.68 24.63
CA VAL A 315 16.69 -7.26 25.65
C VAL A 315 18.03 -6.56 25.58
N CYS A 316 18.47 -5.97 26.70
CA CYS A 316 19.76 -5.29 26.74
C CYS A 316 20.92 -6.27 26.48
N LYS A 317 21.66 -6.10 25.38
CA LYS A 317 22.83 -6.93 25.00
C LYS A 317 24.02 -6.80 25.96
N ASN A 318 24.00 -5.83 26.89
CA ASN A 318 25.04 -5.70 27.92
C ASN A 318 24.94 -6.87 28.92
N GLN A 319 26.00 -7.68 28.99
CA GLN A 319 26.12 -8.87 29.85
C GLN A 319 25.79 -8.58 31.33
N ASN A 320 26.04 -7.36 31.80
CA ASN A 320 25.84 -6.93 33.19
C ASN A 320 24.43 -6.39 33.47
N CYS A 321 23.63 -6.13 32.44
CA CYS A 321 22.31 -5.49 32.57
C CYS A 321 21.17 -6.48 32.31
N LYS A 322 21.18 -7.10 31.12
CA LYS A 322 20.19 -8.06 30.61
C LYS A 322 18.73 -7.72 30.92
N ALA A 323 18.39 -6.44 30.99
CA ALA A 323 17.02 -6.01 31.27
C ALA A 323 16.18 -6.00 30.01
N ASP A 324 14.92 -6.40 30.18
CA ASP A 324 13.88 -6.45 29.17
C ASP A 324 12.98 -5.22 29.28
N PHE A 325 12.82 -4.48 28.18
CA PHE A 325 12.06 -3.24 28.14
C PHE A 325 11.39 -3.01 26.79
N CYS A 326 10.37 -2.15 26.76
CA CYS A 326 9.67 -1.77 25.54
C CYS A 326 10.41 -0.63 24.83
N TRP A 327 10.66 -0.78 23.53
CA TRP A 327 11.34 0.25 22.71
C TRP A 327 10.56 1.57 22.66
N VAL A 328 9.22 1.53 22.74
CA VAL A 328 8.36 2.71 22.61
C VAL A 328 8.37 3.55 23.88
N CYS A 329 7.95 2.98 25.02
CA CYS A 329 7.83 3.72 26.29
C CYS A 329 9.08 3.69 27.17
N LEU A 330 10.07 2.84 26.86
CA LEU A 330 11.25 2.59 27.72
C LEU A 330 10.91 2.02 29.11
N GLY A 331 9.67 1.57 29.31
CA GLY A 331 9.22 0.87 30.51
C GLY A 331 9.58 -0.62 30.51
N PRO A 332 9.49 -1.29 31.67
CA PRO A 332 9.77 -2.73 31.78
C PRO A 332 8.83 -3.54 30.89
N TRP A 333 9.32 -4.65 30.34
CA TRP A 333 8.51 -5.49 29.44
C TRP A 333 7.43 -6.28 30.18
N GLU A 334 7.76 -6.93 31.30
CA GLU A 334 6.89 -7.87 32.03
C GLU A 334 5.45 -7.36 32.30
N PRO A 335 5.20 -6.08 32.66
CA PRO A 335 3.84 -5.59 32.86
C PRO A 335 2.99 -5.47 31.59
N HIS A 336 3.59 -5.49 30.39
CA HIS A 336 2.85 -5.38 29.14
C HIS A 336 1.92 -6.59 28.97
N GLY A 337 0.63 -6.32 28.78
CA GLY A 337 -0.41 -7.34 28.71
C GLY A 337 -1.14 -7.62 30.02
N SER A 338 -0.69 -7.01 31.11
CA SER A 338 -1.53 -6.90 32.30
C SER A 338 -2.68 -5.91 32.08
N SER A 339 -3.76 -6.06 32.85
CA SER A 339 -4.91 -5.14 32.77
C SER A 339 -4.59 -3.73 33.29
N TRP A 340 -3.59 -3.59 34.15
CA TRP A 340 -3.28 -2.34 34.85
C TRP A 340 -2.20 -1.49 34.16
N TYR A 341 -1.38 -2.06 33.29
CA TYR A 341 -0.35 -1.34 32.55
C TYR A 341 -0.74 -1.13 31.09
N ASN A 342 -0.82 0.13 30.65
CA ASN A 342 -1.24 0.49 29.30
C ASN A 342 -0.23 1.45 28.65
N CYS A 343 0.59 0.93 27.74
CA CYS A 343 1.57 1.71 26.98
C CYS A 343 0.92 2.48 25.81
N ASN A 344 -0.20 1.99 25.27
CA ASN A 344 -0.86 2.54 24.08
C ASN A 344 -1.80 3.73 24.36
N ARG A 345 -2.18 3.95 25.62
CA ARG A 345 -3.13 5.01 26.03
C ARG A 345 -2.42 6.32 26.37
N PHE A 346 -2.97 7.44 25.91
CA PHE A 346 -2.52 8.77 26.31
C PHE A 346 -3.26 9.24 27.57
N ASP A 347 -2.53 9.49 28.66
CA ASP A 347 -3.09 10.05 29.88
C ASP A 347 -3.09 11.59 29.83
N GLU A 348 -4.27 12.16 29.53
CA GLU A 348 -4.46 13.60 29.51
C GLU A 348 -4.37 14.24 30.90
N GLU A 349 -4.69 13.51 31.97
CA GLU A 349 -4.68 14.05 33.33
C GLU A 349 -3.25 14.13 33.88
N GLU A 350 -2.40 13.15 33.59
CA GLU A 350 -0.97 13.23 33.86
C GLU A 350 -0.31 14.39 33.08
N ALA A 351 -0.67 14.56 31.80
CA ALA A 351 -0.20 15.65 30.97
C ALA A 351 -0.65 17.04 31.49
N LYS A 352 -1.90 17.16 31.99
CA LYS A 352 -2.44 18.39 32.59
C LYS A 352 -1.84 18.70 33.96
N LYS A 353 -1.66 17.69 34.82
CA LYS A 353 -1.07 17.86 36.17
C LYS A 353 0.37 18.36 36.13
N ALA A 354 1.04 18.24 35.00
CA ALA A 354 2.43 18.62 34.88
C ALA A 354 2.68 20.14 34.96
N ARG A 355 1.81 21.08 34.51
CA ARG A 355 2.16 22.55 34.37
C ARG A 355 1.00 23.57 34.28
N ASP A 356 1.32 24.85 34.58
CA ASP A 356 0.48 26.08 34.56
C ASP A 356 0.20 26.72 33.18
N ALA A 357 -1.00 27.31 33.03
CA ALA A 357 -1.59 28.38 32.17
C ALA A 357 -1.17 28.62 30.69
N GLN A 358 -0.04 28.11 30.20
CA GLN A 358 0.37 28.13 28.78
C GLN A 358 -0.06 26.83 28.07
N GLU A 359 -1.27 26.35 28.42
CA GLU A 359 -1.61 24.92 28.57
C GLU A 359 -2.10 24.20 27.29
N LYS A 360 -2.92 24.84 26.44
CA LYS A 360 -3.61 24.09 25.36
C LYS A 360 -2.73 23.70 24.18
N SER A 361 -1.88 24.61 23.70
CA SER A 361 -1.03 24.36 22.52
C SER A 361 0.05 23.30 22.81
N ARG A 362 0.61 23.30 24.03
CA ARG A 362 1.64 22.33 24.44
C ARG A 362 1.06 20.93 24.70
N ALA A 363 -0.13 20.85 25.31
CA ALA A 363 -0.82 19.57 25.52
C ALA A 363 -1.21 18.92 24.18
N ALA A 364 -1.70 19.71 23.22
CA ALA A 364 -2.01 19.24 21.87
C ALA A 364 -0.76 18.72 21.14
N LEU A 365 0.39 19.41 21.27
CA LEU A 365 1.66 18.96 20.71
C LEU A 365 2.15 17.66 21.37
N GLN A 366 2.08 17.53 22.70
CA GLN A 366 2.46 16.30 23.39
C GLN A 366 1.57 15.11 22.99
N ARG A 367 0.26 15.33 22.89
CA ARG A 367 -0.68 14.33 22.36
C ARG A 367 -0.27 13.93 20.95
N TYR A 368 -0.03 14.89 20.06
CA TYR A 368 0.44 14.60 18.70
C TYR A 368 1.73 13.78 18.69
N LEU A 369 2.75 14.17 19.45
CA LEU A 369 4.02 13.45 19.54
C LEU A 369 3.84 12.01 20.06
N PHE A 370 2.92 11.79 21.01
CA PHE A 370 2.61 10.45 21.53
C PHE A 370 2.09 9.50 20.43
N TYR A 371 1.09 9.95 19.66
CA TYR A 371 0.50 9.16 18.58
C TYR A 371 1.42 9.06 17.35
N CYS A 372 2.12 10.16 17.02
CA CYS A 372 3.07 10.21 15.91
C CYS A 372 4.26 9.28 16.14
N ASN A 373 4.82 9.25 17.36
CA ASN A 373 5.90 8.33 17.70
C ASN A 373 5.48 6.86 17.50
N ARG A 374 4.27 6.48 17.93
CA ARG A 374 3.75 5.11 17.78
C ARG A 374 3.47 4.74 16.32
N TYR A 375 2.83 5.64 15.57
CA TYR A 375 2.63 5.50 14.13
C TYR A 375 3.95 5.27 13.40
N MET A 376 4.94 6.15 13.61
CA MET A 376 6.24 6.08 12.94
C MET A 376 7.03 4.85 13.37
N ASN A 377 6.96 4.46 14.64
CA ASN A 377 7.61 3.25 15.13
C ASN A 377 7.03 1.99 14.47
N HIS A 378 5.70 1.87 14.36
CA HIS A 378 5.09 0.74 13.65
C HIS A 378 5.39 0.76 12.16
N MET A 379 5.44 1.92 11.51
CA MET A 379 5.85 2.06 10.12
C MET A 379 7.29 1.56 9.91
N GLN A 380 8.20 1.88 10.82
CA GLN A 380 9.58 1.42 10.78
C GLN A 380 9.69 -0.08 11.10
N SER A 381 8.97 -0.57 12.10
CA SER A 381 8.91 -1.99 12.43
C SER A 381 8.42 -2.81 11.24
N LEU A 382 7.38 -2.35 10.54
CA LEU A 382 6.88 -2.98 9.32
C LEU A 382 7.97 -3.07 8.24
N LYS A 383 8.81 -2.05 8.07
CA LYS A 383 9.94 -2.11 7.11
C LYS A 383 10.97 -3.17 7.49
N PHE A 384 11.22 -3.39 8.78
CA PHE A 384 12.10 -4.48 9.23
C PHE A 384 11.47 -5.85 9.02
N GLU A 385 10.18 -5.99 9.28
CA GLU A 385 9.45 -7.26 9.11
C GLU A 385 9.37 -7.71 7.66
N HIS A 386 9.33 -6.79 6.69
CA HIS A 386 9.44 -7.17 5.27
C HIS A 386 10.74 -7.92 4.94
N LYS A 387 11.81 -7.73 5.73
CA LYS A 387 13.06 -8.51 5.58
C LYS A 387 12.91 -9.95 6.05
N LEU A 388 11.92 -10.25 6.90
CA LEU A 388 11.64 -11.61 7.38
C LEU A 388 11.19 -12.55 6.26
N TYR A 389 10.62 -12.05 5.16
CA TYR A 389 10.30 -12.89 4.00
C TYR A 389 11.52 -13.63 3.46
N ALA A 390 12.69 -12.97 3.43
CA ALA A 390 13.92 -13.60 2.97
C ALA A 390 14.40 -14.67 3.96
N LEU A 391 14.36 -14.38 5.27
CA LEU A 391 14.74 -15.31 6.33
C LEU A 391 13.83 -16.55 6.35
N VAL A 392 12.52 -16.32 6.30
CA VAL A 392 11.52 -17.39 6.27
C VAL A 392 11.65 -18.26 5.04
N LYS A 393 11.96 -17.68 3.87
CA LYS A 393 12.21 -18.46 2.66
C LYS A 393 13.34 -19.48 2.84
N VAL A 394 14.47 -19.04 3.41
CA VAL A 394 15.60 -19.93 3.72
C VAL A 394 15.16 -21.02 4.71
N LYS A 395 14.41 -20.65 5.75
CA LYS A 395 13.93 -21.61 6.76
C LYS A 395 12.95 -22.63 6.19
N MET A 396 12.08 -22.21 5.27
CA MET A 396 11.18 -23.10 4.54
C MET A 396 11.95 -24.09 3.67
N GLU A 397 13.04 -23.67 3.03
CA GLU A 397 13.93 -24.55 2.25
C GLU A 397 14.66 -25.57 3.13
N GLU A 398 15.14 -25.15 4.32
CA GLU A 398 15.70 -26.07 5.33
C GLU A 398 14.67 -27.11 5.78
N MET A 399 13.45 -26.68 6.11
CA MET A 399 12.36 -27.57 6.51
C MET A 399 12.01 -28.60 5.41
N GLN A 400 12.07 -28.20 4.14
CA GLN A 400 11.83 -29.09 3.01
C GLN A 400 12.90 -30.18 2.87
N GLN A 401 14.17 -29.86 3.20
CA GLN A 401 15.24 -30.84 3.23
C GLN A 401 15.05 -31.88 4.36
N HIS A 402 14.31 -31.53 5.41
CA HIS A 402 13.97 -32.39 6.55
C HIS A 402 12.58 -33.05 6.41
N ASN A 403 12.22 -33.50 5.21
CA ASN A 403 10.99 -34.26 4.90
C ASN A 403 9.65 -33.50 5.05
N MET A 404 9.64 -32.16 5.13
CA MET A 404 8.37 -31.40 5.02
C MET A 404 8.03 -31.08 3.56
N SER A 405 6.78 -31.25 3.17
CA SER A 405 6.33 -30.89 1.83
C SER A 405 6.27 -29.38 1.62
N TRP A 406 6.23 -28.94 0.34
CA TRP A 406 6.08 -27.54 -0.02
C TRP A 406 4.83 -26.88 0.59
N ILE A 407 3.74 -27.64 0.73
CA ILE A 407 2.47 -27.18 1.32
C ILE A 407 2.64 -26.98 2.82
N GLU A 408 3.33 -27.90 3.49
CA GLU A 408 3.47 -27.89 4.94
C GLU A 408 4.35 -26.77 5.47
N VAL A 409 5.18 -26.14 4.64
CA VAL A 409 6.05 -25.02 5.04
C VAL A 409 5.41 -23.65 4.76
N GLN A 410 4.30 -23.57 4.01
CA GLN A 410 3.64 -22.29 3.68
C GLN A 410 3.15 -21.50 4.90
N PHE A 411 2.95 -22.17 6.05
CA PHE A 411 2.51 -21.50 7.28
C PHE A 411 3.49 -20.41 7.73
N LEU A 412 4.80 -20.53 7.46
CA LEU A 412 5.77 -19.51 7.83
C LEU A 412 5.56 -18.23 7.01
N LYS A 413 5.36 -18.37 5.70
CA LYS A 413 5.01 -17.22 4.85
C LYS A 413 3.71 -16.57 5.33
N LYS A 414 2.69 -17.38 5.61
CA LYS A 414 1.40 -16.90 6.14
C LYS A 414 1.56 -16.16 7.47
N ALA A 415 2.47 -16.62 8.34
CA ALA A 415 2.75 -15.96 9.61
C ALA A 415 3.36 -14.56 9.41
N VAL A 416 4.29 -14.41 8.46
CA VAL A 416 4.86 -13.09 8.10
C VAL A 416 3.81 -12.21 7.42
N ASP A 417 2.96 -12.78 6.55
CA ASP A 417 1.86 -12.04 5.91
C ASP A 417 0.91 -11.45 6.97
N VAL A 418 0.50 -12.26 7.96
CA VAL A 418 -0.35 -11.82 9.08
C VAL A 418 0.38 -10.79 9.95
N LEU A 419 1.65 -11.01 10.27
CA LEU A 419 2.45 -10.06 11.05
C LEU A 419 2.48 -8.67 10.40
N CYS A 420 2.83 -8.60 9.11
CA CYS A 420 2.86 -7.36 8.34
C CYS A 420 1.48 -6.69 8.28
N GLN A 421 0.42 -7.48 8.10
CA GLN A 421 -0.96 -6.99 8.10
C GLN A 421 -1.36 -6.40 9.47
N CYS A 422 -1.05 -7.07 10.57
CA CYS A 422 -1.31 -6.58 11.92
C CYS A 422 -0.54 -5.30 12.23
N ARG A 423 0.73 -5.20 11.82
CA ARG A 423 1.51 -3.95 11.94
C ARG A 423 0.92 -2.80 11.17
N GLN A 424 0.52 -3.04 9.92
CA GLN A 424 -0.12 -2.02 9.08
C GLN A 424 -1.42 -1.54 9.73
N THR A 425 -2.27 -2.46 10.21
CA THR A 425 -3.48 -2.11 10.97
C THR A 425 -3.13 -1.30 12.22
N LEU A 426 -2.19 -1.77 13.06
CA LEU A 426 -1.75 -1.06 14.28
C LEU A 426 -1.30 0.37 13.99
N MET A 427 -0.50 0.58 12.94
CA MET A 427 -0.10 1.91 12.50
C MET A 427 -1.33 2.81 12.29
N TYR A 428 -2.35 2.33 11.58
CA TYR A 428 -3.58 3.10 11.34
C TYR A 428 -4.52 3.20 12.55
N THR A 429 -4.48 2.25 13.49
CA THR A 429 -5.23 2.37 14.75
C THR A 429 -4.82 3.62 15.54
N TYR A 430 -3.53 3.99 15.52
CA TYR A 430 -3.06 5.21 16.18
C TYR A 430 -3.50 6.49 15.47
N VAL A 431 -3.64 6.47 14.14
CA VAL A 431 -4.22 7.61 13.39
C VAL A 431 -5.70 7.76 13.74
N PHE A 432 -6.44 6.65 13.78
CA PHE A 432 -7.84 6.65 14.19
C PHE A 432 -7.99 7.18 15.63
N ALA A 433 -7.20 6.66 16.57
CA ALA A 433 -7.22 7.04 17.99
C ALA A 433 -6.86 8.51 18.24
N PHE A 434 -5.93 9.08 17.47
CA PHE A 434 -5.53 10.48 17.61
C PHE A 434 -6.70 11.45 17.44
N TYR A 435 -7.48 11.26 16.37
CA TYR A 435 -8.66 12.08 16.07
C TYR A 435 -9.90 11.69 16.88
N LEU A 436 -9.88 10.54 17.55
CA LEU A 436 -11.03 10.04 18.30
C LEU A 436 -11.26 10.86 19.57
N LYS A 437 -12.50 11.33 19.74
CA LYS A 437 -12.94 11.91 21.01
C LYS A 437 -13.25 10.79 21.99
N LYS A 438 -12.77 10.94 23.23
CA LYS A 438 -12.91 9.91 24.27
C LYS A 438 -14.39 9.65 24.59
N ASN A 439 -14.80 8.39 24.53
CA ASN A 439 -16.15 7.92 24.87
C ASN A 439 -16.08 6.47 25.40
N ASN A 440 -17.22 5.87 25.72
CA ASN A 440 -17.23 4.49 26.26
C ASN A 440 -16.65 3.47 25.27
N GLN A 441 -16.88 3.66 23.97
CA GLN A 441 -16.38 2.77 22.92
C GLN A 441 -14.87 2.97 22.70
N SER A 442 -14.33 4.18 22.88
CA SER A 442 -12.89 4.42 22.74
C SER A 442 -12.09 3.63 23.78
N ILE A 443 -12.63 3.43 24.98
CA ILE A 443 -11.99 2.64 26.04
C ILE A 443 -11.88 1.17 25.61
N ILE A 444 -12.96 0.61 25.05
CA ILE A 444 -13.00 -0.77 24.52
C ILE A 444 -12.03 -0.91 23.34
N PHE A 445 -12.05 0.05 22.42
CA PHE A 445 -11.12 0.09 21.30
C PHE A 445 -9.65 0.10 21.77
N GLU A 446 -9.32 0.89 22.80
CA GLU A 446 -7.96 0.96 23.35
C GLU A 446 -7.54 -0.37 24.02
N GLU A 447 -8.46 -1.13 24.62
CA GLU A 447 -8.16 -2.50 25.10
C GLU A 447 -7.91 -3.45 23.93
N ASN A 448 -8.77 -3.45 22.91
CA ASN A 448 -8.61 -4.27 21.71
C ASN A 448 -7.28 -3.94 20.98
N GLN A 449 -6.92 -2.66 20.93
CA GLN A 449 -5.64 -2.20 20.37
C GLN A 449 -4.46 -2.76 21.15
N LYS A 450 -4.52 -2.71 22.48
CA LYS A 450 -3.48 -3.26 23.36
C LYS A 450 -3.32 -4.78 23.14
N ASP A 451 -4.42 -5.51 23.12
CA ASP A 451 -4.42 -6.96 22.88
C ASP A 451 -3.77 -7.32 21.52
N LEU A 452 -4.12 -6.59 20.46
CA LEU A 452 -3.51 -6.76 19.15
C LEU A 452 -2.02 -6.41 19.16
N GLU A 453 -1.64 -5.32 19.82
CA GLU A 453 -0.25 -4.88 19.89
C GLU A 453 0.61 -5.95 20.53
N ILE A 454 0.23 -6.48 21.68
CA ILE A 454 0.97 -7.53 22.38
C ILE A 454 1.03 -8.81 21.56
N ALA A 455 -0.09 -9.25 20.97
CA ALA A 455 -0.11 -10.44 20.12
C ALA A 455 0.86 -10.28 18.93
N THR A 456 0.94 -9.07 18.37
CA THR A 456 1.84 -8.73 17.27
C THR A 456 3.31 -8.77 17.71
N GLU A 457 3.64 -8.20 18.88
CA GLU A 457 5.00 -8.26 19.42
C GLU A 457 5.44 -9.69 19.73
N GLN A 458 4.56 -10.52 20.31
CA GLN A 458 4.85 -11.92 20.60
C GLN A 458 5.08 -12.77 19.35
N LEU A 459 4.39 -12.45 18.24
CA LEU A 459 4.61 -13.09 16.95
C LEU A 459 5.92 -12.59 16.30
N SER A 460 6.15 -11.28 16.32
CA SER A 460 7.35 -10.63 15.80
C SER A 460 8.61 -11.15 16.49
N GLU A 461 8.61 -11.22 17.82
CA GLU A 461 9.70 -11.79 18.60
C GLU A 461 9.98 -13.24 18.25
N TYR A 462 8.93 -14.06 18.17
CA TYR A 462 9.09 -15.48 17.87
C TYR A 462 9.77 -15.69 16.51
N LEU A 463 9.34 -14.93 15.49
CA LEU A 463 9.89 -15.00 14.15
C LEU A 463 11.30 -14.40 14.02
N GLU A 464 11.67 -13.43 14.85
CA GLU A 464 12.99 -12.80 14.81
C GLU A 464 14.05 -13.54 15.63
N ARG A 465 13.67 -14.14 16.77
CA ARG A 465 14.62 -14.71 17.74
C ARG A 465 14.44 -16.20 17.93
N GLU A 466 13.26 -16.62 18.37
CA GLU A 466 13.01 -17.96 18.90
C GLU A 466 12.95 -19.05 17.82
N ILE A 467 12.55 -18.71 16.60
CA ILE A 467 12.44 -19.66 15.49
C ILE A 467 13.78 -20.32 15.11
N THR A 468 14.90 -19.66 15.44
CA THR A 468 16.25 -20.18 15.16
C THR A 468 16.72 -21.23 16.17
N SER A 469 16.16 -21.21 17.39
CA SER A 469 16.54 -22.09 18.50
C SER A 469 15.62 -23.29 18.71
N ASP A 470 14.38 -23.22 18.21
CA ASP A 470 13.36 -24.27 18.42
C ASP A 470 13.57 -25.51 17.55
N MET A 471 13.15 -26.68 18.07
CA MET A 471 13.10 -27.91 17.29
C MET A 471 12.05 -27.78 16.17
N LEU A 472 12.38 -28.26 14.97
CA LEU A 472 11.57 -28.16 13.75
C LEU A 472 10.09 -28.61 13.94
N ALA A 473 9.85 -29.61 14.80
CA ALA A 473 8.51 -30.14 15.08
C ALA A 473 7.61 -29.16 15.85
N ASP A 474 8.17 -28.38 16.79
CA ASP A 474 7.40 -27.47 17.65
C ASP A 474 7.10 -26.13 16.99
N ILE A 475 7.92 -25.74 16.00
CA ILE A 475 7.78 -24.46 15.29
C ILE A 475 6.42 -24.37 14.60
N LYS A 476 5.95 -25.46 13.98
CA LYS A 476 4.69 -25.45 13.22
C LYS A 476 3.51 -25.06 14.10
N GLN A 477 3.34 -25.73 15.25
CA GLN A 477 2.24 -25.49 16.17
C GLN A 477 2.35 -24.08 16.78
N LYS A 478 3.51 -23.72 17.34
CA LYS A 478 3.71 -22.43 18.00
C LYS A 478 3.46 -21.24 17.07
N VAL A 479 3.98 -21.29 15.83
CA VAL A 479 3.76 -20.22 14.86
C VAL A 479 2.29 -20.13 14.46
N GLN A 480 1.64 -21.27 14.22
CA GLN A 480 0.23 -21.30 13.86
C GLN A 480 -0.66 -20.69 14.92
N ASP A 481 -0.45 -21.05 16.19
CA ASP A 481 -1.25 -20.51 17.29
C ASP A 481 -1.03 -19.00 17.43
N LYS A 482 0.23 -18.53 17.36
CA LYS A 482 0.56 -17.11 17.46
C LYS A 482 -0.06 -16.28 16.34
N TYR A 483 0.10 -16.67 15.07
CA TYR A 483 -0.45 -15.86 13.98
C TYR A 483 -1.97 -15.93 13.93
N ARG A 484 -2.60 -17.09 14.25
CA ARG A 484 -4.07 -17.20 14.30
C ARG A 484 -4.64 -16.32 15.40
N TYR A 485 -4.01 -16.30 16.58
CA TYR A 485 -4.41 -15.42 17.67
C TYR A 485 -4.26 -13.95 17.30
N CYS A 486 -3.14 -13.58 16.67
CA CYS A 486 -2.89 -12.23 16.19
C CYS A 486 -3.95 -11.76 15.19
N GLU A 487 -4.28 -12.60 14.19
CA GLU A 487 -5.33 -12.30 13.21
C GLU A 487 -6.72 -12.22 13.88
N SER A 488 -7.01 -13.09 14.85
CA SER A 488 -8.24 -13.02 15.64
C SER A 488 -8.37 -11.69 16.40
N ARG A 489 -7.30 -11.24 17.08
CA ARG A 489 -7.28 -9.93 17.76
C ARG A 489 -7.47 -8.78 16.77
N ARG A 490 -6.85 -8.87 15.58
CA ARG A 490 -7.01 -7.88 14.51
C ARG A 490 -8.46 -7.80 14.06
N LYS A 491 -9.09 -8.95 13.81
CA LYS A 491 -10.50 -9.02 13.39
C LYS A 491 -11.43 -8.43 14.45
N VAL A 492 -11.27 -8.82 15.73
CA VAL A 492 -12.07 -8.26 16.84
C VAL A 492 -11.97 -6.74 16.92
N LEU A 493 -10.76 -6.19 16.75
CA LEU A 493 -10.56 -4.75 16.72
C LEU A 493 -11.30 -4.09 15.56
N LEU A 494 -11.15 -4.63 14.34
CA LEU A 494 -11.77 -4.07 13.14
C LEU A 494 -13.30 -4.17 13.19
N ASP A 495 -13.84 -5.33 13.57
CA ASP A 495 -15.27 -5.57 13.72
C ASP A 495 -15.89 -4.57 14.71
N HIS A 496 -15.22 -4.29 15.83
CA HIS A 496 -15.67 -3.28 16.81
C HIS A 496 -15.69 -1.86 16.22
N VAL A 497 -14.67 -1.49 15.44
CA VAL A 497 -14.63 -0.17 14.78
C VAL A 497 -15.68 -0.06 13.68
N HIS A 498 -15.90 -1.12 12.89
CA HIS A 498 -16.89 -1.17 11.83
C HIS A 498 -18.32 -1.12 12.39
N GLU A 499 -18.63 -1.87 13.44
CA GLU A 499 -19.91 -1.76 14.16
C GLU A 499 -20.12 -0.33 14.68
N GLY A 500 -19.08 0.30 15.22
CA GLY A 500 -19.15 1.69 15.63
C GLY A 500 -19.33 2.68 14.48
N TYR A 501 -18.92 2.35 13.25
CA TYR A 501 -19.25 3.14 12.06
C TYR A 501 -20.70 2.98 11.63
N GLU A 502 -21.26 1.77 11.67
CA GLU A 502 -22.65 1.51 11.31
C GLU A 502 -23.63 2.18 12.28
N LYS A 503 -23.24 2.29 13.55
CA LYS A 503 -24.05 2.88 14.63
C LYS A 503 -23.69 4.34 14.94
N ASP A 504 -22.82 4.97 14.14
CA ASP A 504 -22.33 6.34 14.33
C ASP A 504 -21.82 6.65 15.76
N LEU A 505 -21.10 5.71 16.37
CA LEU A 505 -20.61 5.82 17.75
C LEU A 505 -19.31 6.64 17.89
N TRP A 506 -18.66 6.96 16.77
CA TRP A 506 -17.35 7.63 16.75
C TRP A 506 -17.49 9.13 16.54
N GLU A 507 -17.15 9.89 17.58
CA GLU A 507 -16.99 11.34 17.49
C GLU A 507 -15.52 11.70 17.26
N TYR A 508 -15.28 12.72 16.45
CA TYR A 508 -13.92 13.16 16.10
C TYR A 508 -13.67 14.58 16.56
N GLN A 509 -12.43 14.84 16.97
CA GLN A 509 -11.93 16.18 17.30
C GLN A 509 -10.89 16.61 16.27
N GLU A 510 -11.07 17.80 15.69
CA GLU A 510 -10.01 18.44 14.91
C GLU A 510 -9.02 19.07 15.90
N CYS A 511 -7.82 18.48 15.97
CA CYS A 511 -6.74 18.89 16.87
C CYS A 511 -5.80 19.91 16.23
#